data_AF-A0A2T2Y9H9-F1
#
_entry.id   AF-A0A2T2Y9H9-F1
#
_cell.length_a   1.000
_cell.length_b   1.000
_cell.length_c   1.000
_cell.angle_alpha   90.00
_cell.angle_beta   90.00
_cell.angle_gamma   90.00
#
_symmetry.space_group_name_H-M   'P 1'
#
loop_
_entity.id
_entity.type
_entity.pdbx_description
1 polymer ?
#
loop_
_entity_poly.entity_id
_entity_poly.type
_entity_poly.pdbx_seq_one_letter_code
_entity_poly.pdbx_strand_id
1 'polypeptide(L)'
;MSVEIVTKTRTRKYPIARSLLNSAIAHMTAAIEIQNKPYFSHRYEIVSALVITAWEKTLKSILYKKHFKIFKRNKRTIEFGDCLLAVKNQSDVKFDATYENLKLLYEYRNEAVHFYGESLDTIIFALLSESVHQFAKFLQNQFNRNLFSDKDLGLMPIAYQRPFTPEDFLTPFSASQNASVEVKKFS
;
A
#
# COMPACT_ATOMS: atom_id res chain seq x y z
N MET A 1 25.61 13.75 53.81
CA MET A 1 24.52 14.39 53.06
C MET A 1 24.78 14.10 51.58
N SER A 2 24.26 12.97 51.10
CA SER A 2 24.58 12.43 49.77
C SER A 2 23.64 13.05 48.74
N VAL A 3 24.21 13.72 47.74
CA VAL A 3 23.45 14.28 46.61
C VAL A 3 23.22 13.15 45.60
N GLU A 4 22.00 12.63 45.56
CA GLU A 4 21.57 11.74 44.47
C GLU A 4 21.42 12.55 43.18
N ILE A 5 22.37 12.34 42.27
CA ILE A 5 22.25 12.80 40.89
C ILE A 5 21.25 11.86 40.19
N VAL A 6 19.98 12.27 40.15
CA VAL A 6 18.96 11.62 39.33
C VAL A 6 19.36 11.80 37.86
N THR A 7 20.05 10.80 37.32
CA THR A 7 20.38 10.74 35.90
C THR A 7 19.08 10.51 35.13
N LYS A 8 18.58 11.57 34.47
CA LYS A 8 17.52 11.46 33.46
C LYS A 8 17.96 10.45 32.40
N THR A 9 17.50 9.23 32.51
CA THR A 9 17.57 8.25 31.43
C THR A 9 16.71 8.78 30.28
N ARG A 10 17.36 9.41 29.29
CA ARG A 10 16.75 9.71 27.99
C ARG A 10 16.25 8.39 27.42
N THR A 11 14.96 8.10 27.59
CA THR A 11 14.28 7.02 26.88
C THR A 11 14.45 7.30 25.39
N ARG A 12 15.37 6.58 24.75
CA ARG A 12 15.68 6.70 23.33
C ARG A 12 14.37 6.47 22.58
N LYS A 13 13.72 7.54 22.10
CA LYS A 13 12.56 7.45 21.21
C LYS A 13 12.96 6.49 20.10
N TYR A 14 12.40 5.29 20.08
CA TYR A 14 12.45 4.45 18.88
C TYR A 14 11.94 5.36 17.75
N PRO A 15 12.79 5.73 16.78
CA PRO A 15 12.54 6.91 15.95
C PRO A 15 11.26 6.63 15.15
N ILE A 16 10.25 7.49 15.27
CA ILE A 16 8.88 7.29 14.76
C ILE A 16 8.86 6.73 13.33
N ALA A 17 9.77 7.19 12.46
CA ALA A 17 9.97 6.66 11.12
C ALA A 17 10.22 5.13 11.08
N ARG A 18 11.06 4.59 11.97
CA ARG A 18 11.32 3.15 12.04
C ARG A 18 10.09 2.37 12.51
N SER A 19 9.34 2.90 13.47
CA SER A 19 8.08 2.27 13.92
C SER A 19 7.03 2.25 12.80
N LEU A 20 6.88 3.37 12.07
CA LEU A 20 6.04 3.46 10.88
C LEU A 20 6.45 2.46 9.82
N LEU A 21 7.76 2.35 9.53
CA LEU A 21 8.29 1.42 8.52
C LEU A 21 8.07 -0.04 8.90
N ASN A 22 8.35 -0.42 10.15
CA ASN A 22 8.11 -1.79 10.63
C ASN A 22 6.61 -2.14 10.57
N SER A 23 5.75 -1.19 10.95
CA SER A 23 4.30 -1.35 10.82
C SER A 23 3.90 -1.48 9.37
N ALA A 24 4.48 -0.69 8.46
CA ALA A 24 4.20 -0.77 7.02
C ALA A 24 4.55 -2.15 6.44
N ILE A 25 5.73 -2.68 6.76
CA ILE A 25 6.17 -4.01 6.34
C ILE A 25 5.19 -5.07 6.84
N ALA A 26 4.80 -5.03 8.11
CA ALA A 26 3.83 -5.98 8.67
C ALA A 26 2.47 -5.95 7.95
N HIS A 27 1.96 -4.78 7.59
CA HIS A 27 0.71 -4.67 6.82
C HIS A 27 0.87 -5.22 5.40
N MET A 28 2.01 -4.98 4.76
CA MET A 28 2.29 -5.52 3.42
C MET A 28 2.40 -7.04 3.45
N THR A 29 3.10 -7.60 4.43
CA THR A 29 3.20 -9.06 4.61
C THR A 29 1.82 -9.68 4.83
N ALA A 30 0.98 -9.09 5.70
CA ALA A 30 -0.39 -9.57 5.90
C ALA A 30 -1.23 -9.51 4.62
N ALA A 31 -1.05 -8.46 3.79
CA ALA A 31 -1.73 -8.36 2.50
C ALA A 31 -1.34 -9.52 1.56
N ILE A 32 -0.04 -9.84 1.48
CA ILE A 32 0.47 -10.96 0.67
C ILE A 32 -0.07 -12.30 1.18
N GLU A 33 -0.08 -12.52 2.49
CA GLU A 33 -0.62 -13.74 3.09
C GLU A 33 -2.10 -13.95 2.76
N ILE A 34 -2.92 -12.90 2.88
CA ILE A 34 -4.35 -12.98 2.55
C ILE A 34 -4.54 -13.20 1.05
N GLN A 35 -3.75 -12.53 0.21
CA GLN A 35 -3.81 -12.70 -1.25
C GLN A 35 -3.52 -14.15 -1.67
N ASN A 36 -2.60 -14.82 -0.97
CA ASN A 36 -2.20 -16.21 -1.25
C ASN A 36 -3.17 -17.26 -0.66
N LYS A 37 -4.18 -16.88 0.15
CA LYS A 37 -5.16 -17.86 0.66
C LYS A 37 -6.05 -18.38 -0.46
N PRO A 38 -6.29 -19.71 -0.56
CA PRO A 38 -7.05 -20.30 -1.66
C PRO A 38 -8.50 -19.82 -1.72
N TYR A 39 -9.16 -19.71 -0.57
CA TYR A 39 -10.49 -19.13 -0.43
C TYR A 39 -10.47 -18.06 0.66
N PHE A 40 -10.91 -16.85 0.31
CA PHE A 40 -11.05 -15.75 1.27
C PHE A 40 -12.11 -14.78 0.76
N SER A 41 -13.26 -14.73 1.43
CA SER A 41 -14.33 -13.78 1.10
C SER A 41 -13.82 -12.35 1.26
N HIS A 42 -14.25 -11.44 0.39
CA HIS A 42 -13.82 -10.03 0.39
C HIS A 42 -12.29 -9.85 0.27
N ARG A 43 -11.58 -10.78 -0.39
CA ARG A 43 -10.12 -10.76 -0.57
C ARG A 43 -9.63 -9.40 -1.05
N TYR A 44 -10.17 -8.90 -2.16
CA TYR A 44 -9.68 -7.66 -2.77
C TYR A 44 -9.96 -6.42 -1.92
N GLU A 45 -11.09 -6.35 -1.23
CA GLU A 45 -11.41 -5.27 -0.29
C GLU A 45 -10.38 -5.23 0.87
N ILE A 46 -10.11 -6.39 1.47
CA ILE A 46 -9.21 -6.49 2.62
C ILE A 46 -7.74 -6.29 2.21
N VAL A 47 -7.31 -6.92 1.11
CA VAL A 47 -5.94 -6.79 0.60
C VAL A 47 -5.67 -5.36 0.15
N SER A 48 -6.60 -4.70 -0.57
CA SER A 48 -6.43 -3.29 -0.96
C SER A 48 -6.32 -2.36 0.25
N ALA A 49 -7.13 -2.55 1.29
CA ALA A 49 -7.04 -1.77 2.52
C ALA A 49 -5.67 -1.93 3.23
N LEU A 50 -5.15 -3.15 3.28
CA LEU A 50 -3.83 -3.43 3.88
C LEU A 50 -2.69 -2.84 3.05
N VAL A 51 -2.72 -3.00 1.72
CA VAL A 51 -1.70 -2.43 0.80
C VAL A 51 -1.68 -0.91 0.90
N ILE A 52 -2.85 -0.24 0.87
CA ILE A 52 -2.93 1.23 1.03
C ILE A 52 -2.39 1.66 2.40
N THR A 53 -2.71 0.93 3.47
CA THR A 53 -2.20 1.24 4.81
C THR A 53 -0.69 1.07 4.91
N ALA A 54 -0.14 0.03 4.28
CA ALA A 54 1.30 -0.19 4.20
C ALA A 54 2.00 0.98 3.48
N TRP A 55 1.48 1.37 2.31
CA TRP A 55 2.01 2.51 1.57
C TRP A 55 1.90 3.81 2.35
N GLU A 56 0.75 4.10 2.97
CA GLU A 56 0.58 5.30 3.78
C GLU A 56 1.63 5.42 4.89
N LYS A 57 1.88 4.32 5.61
CA LYS A 57 2.88 4.28 6.69
C LYS A 57 4.31 4.44 6.15
N THR A 58 4.63 3.82 5.03
CA THR A 58 5.94 3.96 4.37
C THR A 58 6.16 5.39 3.88
N LEU A 59 5.17 6.01 3.24
CA LEU A 59 5.23 7.40 2.78
C LEU A 59 5.39 8.37 3.96
N LYS A 60 4.64 8.17 5.05
CA LYS A 60 4.82 8.94 6.30
C LYS A 60 6.22 8.76 6.88
N SER A 61 6.80 7.55 6.80
CA SER A 61 8.15 7.28 7.28
C SER A 61 9.21 8.07 6.51
N ILE A 62 9.16 8.09 5.17
CA ILE A 62 10.12 8.86 4.37
C ILE A 62 9.93 10.37 4.55
N LEU A 63 8.68 10.84 4.58
CA LEU A 63 8.35 12.25 4.84
C LEU A 63 8.87 12.70 6.21
N TYR A 64 8.70 11.87 7.24
CA TYR A 64 9.25 12.15 8.57
C TYR A 64 10.77 12.21 8.57
N LYS A 65 11.45 11.30 7.87
CA LYS A 65 12.93 11.33 7.71
C LYS A 65 13.41 12.61 7.03
N LYS A 66 12.62 13.13 6.09
CA LYS A 66 12.87 14.40 5.38
C LYS A 66 12.37 15.64 6.15
N HIS A 67 12.07 15.50 7.45
CA HIS A 67 11.58 16.59 8.30
C HIS A 67 10.24 17.23 7.87
N PHE A 68 9.47 16.54 7.03
CA PHE A 68 8.13 16.99 6.65
C PHE A 68 7.16 16.85 7.82
N LYS A 69 6.23 17.80 7.97
CA LYS A 69 5.27 17.81 9.08
C LYS A 69 4.13 16.84 8.80
N ILE A 70 4.22 15.63 9.35
CA ILE A 70 3.17 14.60 9.18
C ILE A 70 2.04 14.68 10.22
N PHE A 71 2.22 15.39 11.34
CA PHE A 71 1.22 15.49 12.42
C PHE A 71 0.38 16.77 12.29
N LYS A 72 -0.93 16.59 12.25
CA LYS A 72 -1.95 17.65 12.29
C LYS A 72 -2.18 18.07 13.75
N ARG A 73 -2.75 19.27 13.97
CA ARG A 73 -3.01 19.84 15.32
C ARG A 73 -3.94 18.98 16.19
N ASN A 74 -4.79 18.17 15.57
CA ASN A 74 -5.80 17.32 16.21
C ASN A 74 -5.30 15.90 16.54
N LYS A 75 -3.99 15.70 16.73
CA LYS A 75 -3.36 14.37 16.92
C LYS A 75 -3.55 13.38 15.75
N ARG A 76 -4.17 13.79 14.64
CA ARG A 76 -4.20 13.01 13.40
C ARG A 76 -2.92 13.21 12.60
N THR A 77 -2.69 12.33 11.64
CA THR A 77 -1.63 12.51 10.64
C THR A 77 -2.21 13.01 9.32
N ILE A 78 -1.35 13.46 8.41
CA ILE A 78 -1.69 13.64 7.00
C ILE A 78 -2.30 12.36 6.40
N GLU A 79 -3.20 12.52 5.45
CA GLU A 79 -3.94 11.42 4.82
C GLU A 79 -3.12 10.83 3.66
N PHE A 80 -3.58 9.69 3.12
CA PHE A 80 -2.87 9.00 2.05
C PHE A 80 -2.65 9.87 0.81
N GLY A 81 -3.69 10.58 0.34
CA GLY A 81 -3.59 11.49 -0.80
C GLY A 81 -2.56 12.61 -0.58
N ASP A 82 -2.57 13.23 0.61
CA ASP A 82 -1.57 14.23 1.01
C ASP A 82 -0.15 13.65 0.98
N CYS A 83 0.02 12.41 1.45
CA CYS A 83 1.30 11.71 1.44
C CYS A 83 1.81 11.46 0.02
N LEU A 84 0.94 11.00 -0.89
CA LEU A 84 1.28 10.72 -2.28
C LEU A 84 1.78 11.99 -2.99
N LEU A 85 1.03 13.10 -2.87
CA LEU A 85 1.42 14.37 -3.46
C LEU A 85 2.72 14.90 -2.86
N ALA A 86 2.88 14.83 -1.53
CA ALA A 86 4.08 15.31 -0.85
C ALA A 86 5.34 14.54 -1.27
N VAL A 87 5.25 13.23 -1.52
CA VAL A 87 6.36 12.39 -2.01
C VAL A 87 6.62 12.59 -3.50
N LYS A 88 5.57 12.70 -4.34
CA LYS A 88 5.71 12.98 -5.78
C LYS A 88 6.46 14.30 -6.04
N ASN A 89 6.24 15.30 -5.19
CA ASN A 89 6.90 16.60 -5.29
C ASN A 89 8.36 16.60 -4.81
N GLN A 90 8.89 15.47 -4.31
CA GLN A 90 10.31 15.35 -3.94
C GLN A 90 11.14 14.98 -5.17
N SER A 91 12.12 15.81 -5.52
CA SER A 91 12.93 15.65 -6.74
C SER A 91 13.83 14.41 -6.75
N ASP A 92 14.12 13.83 -5.60
CA ASP A 92 15.04 12.70 -5.42
C ASP A 92 14.33 11.32 -5.45
N VAL A 93 13.01 11.28 -5.61
CA VAL A 93 12.23 10.03 -5.61
C VAL A 93 11.53 9.84 -6.95
N LYS A 94 11.99 8.86 -7.74
CA LYS A 94 11.27 8.43 -8.96
C LYS A 94 9.98 7.72 -8.55
N PHE A 95 8.87 8.45 -8.55
CA PHE A 95 7.61 7.99 -7.97
C PHE A 95 6.41 8.03 -8.93
N ASP A 96 6.55 8.51 -10.17
CA ASP A 96 5.40 8.74 -11.06
C ASP A 96 4.56 7.51 -11.36
N ALA A 97 5.18 6.40 -11.79
CA ALA A 97 4.46 5.16 -12.07
C ALA A 97 3.81 4.56 -10.81
N THR A 98 4.51 4.67 -9.67
CA THR A 98 3.98 4.23 -8.37
C THR A 98 2.83 5.11 -7.91
N TYR A 99 2.92 6.41 -8.13
CA TYR A 99 1.87 7.36 -7.81
C TYR A 99 0.58 7.06 -8.56
N GLU A 100 0.63 6.87 -9.88
CA GLU A 100 -0.57 6.59 -10.67
C GLU A 100 -1.21 5.25 -10.27
N ASN A 101 -0.39 4.20 -10.07
CA ASN A 101 -0.86 2.90 -9.60
C ASN A 101 -1.55 3.01 -8.22
N LEU A 102 -0.93 3.71 -7.27
CA LEU A 102 -1.48 3.90 -5.93
C LEU A 102 -2.71 4.81 -5.90
N LYS A 103 -2.79 5.78 -6.80
CA LYS A 103 -3.98 6.62 -6.96
C LYS A 103 -5.17 5.77 -7.41
N LEU A 104 -5.00 4.95 -8.45
CA LEU A 104 -6.05 4.04 -8.93
C LEU A 104 -6.46 3.03 -7.85
N LEU A 105 -5.49 2.46 -7.13
CA LEU A 105 -5.80 1.52 -6.04
C LEU A 105 -6.53 2.20 -4.87
N TYR A 106 -6.23 3.47 -4.59
CA TYR A 106 -6.91 4.25 -3.55
C TYR A 106 -8.33 4.63 -3.95
N GLU A 107 -8.54 5.03 -5.20
CA GLU A 107 -9.87 5.23 -5.79
C GLU A 107 -10.67 3.93 -5.69
N TYR A 108 -10.10 2.81 -6.14
CA TYR A 108 -10.72 1.50 -5.98
C TYR A 108 -11.06 1.20 -4.52
N ARG A 109 -10.14 1.38 -3.56
CA ARG A 109 -10.43 1.13 -2.14
C ARG A 109 -11.60 1.96 -1.61
N ASN A 110 -11.80 3.17 -2.12
CA ASN A 110 -12.92 4.03 -1.71
C ASN A 110 -14.24 3.61 -2.38
N GLU A 111 -14.17 3.13 -3.63
CA GLU A 111 -15.34 2.69 -4.42
C GLU A 111 -15.69 1.20 -4.24
N ALA A 112 -14.77 0.36 -3.77
CA ALA A 112 -14.91 -1.10 -3.61
C ALA A 112 -16.02 -1.49 -2.62
N VAL A 113 -16.51 -0.53 -1.83
CA VAL A 113 -17.71 -0.69 -1.00
C VAL A 113 -18.99 -0.79 -1.86
N HIS A 114 -18.92 -0.45 -3.16
CA HIS A 114 -20.09 -0.27 -4.02
C HIS A 114 -20.15 -1.19 -5.25
N PHE A 115 -19.04 -1.84 -5.66
CA PHE A 115 -18.99 -2.60 -6.93
C PHE A 115 -18.54 -4.05 -6.72
N TYR A 116 -19.47 -5.00 -6.86
CA TYR A 116 -19.19 -6.43 -6.97
C TYR A 116 -19.26 -6.86 -8.44
N GLY A 117 -18.15 -7.32 -9.03
CA GLY A 117 -18.13 -7.87 -10.39
C GLY A 117 -16.80 -8.58 -10.73
N GLU A 118 -16.87 -9.78 -11.31
CA GLU A 118 -15.71 -10.65 -11.59
C GLU A 118 -14.67 -10.02 -12.54
N SER A 119 -15.06 -9.09 -13.40
CA SER A 119 -14.14 -8.39 -14.32
C SER A 119 -13.24 -7.37 -13.61
N LEU A 120 -13.65 -6.85 -12.46
CA LEU A 120 -12.84 -5.93 -11.65
C LEU A 120 -11.70 -6.68 -10.96
N ASP A 121 -11.92 -7.94 -10.56
CA ASP A 121 -10.96 -8.76 -9.81
C ASP A 121 -9.61 -8.91 -10.53
N THR A 122 -9.61 -9.05 -11.85
CA THR A 122 -8.39 -9.16 -12.66
C THR A 122 -7.61 -7.84 -12.67
N ILE A 123 -8.30 -6.71 -12.84
CA ILE A 123 -7.69 -5.38 -12.85
C ILE A 123 -7.10 -5.07 -11.47
N ILE A 124 -7.86 -5.34 -10.40
CA ILE A 124 -7.42 -5.13 -9.03
C ILE A 124 -6.23 -6.02 -8.71
N PHE A 125 -6.26 -7.28 -9.12
CA PHE A 125 -5.15 -8.20 -8.94
C PHE A 125 -3.86 -7.66 -9.58
N ALA A 126 -3.94 -7.12 -10.79
CA ALA A 126 -2.79 -6.50 -11.46
C ALA A 126 -2.28 -5.28 -10.68
N LEU A 127 -3.17 -4.37 -10.26
CA LEU A 127 -2.82 -3.19 -9.47
C LEU A 127 -2.17 -3.56 -8.13
N LEU A 128 -2.71 -4.58 -7.44
CA LEU A 128 -2.17 -5.08 -6.17
C LEU A 128 -0.79 -5.72 -6.35
N SER A 129 -0.65 -6.58 -7.36
CA SER A 129 0.62 -7.26 -7.64
C SER A 129 1.73 -6.26 -7.97
N GLU A 130 1.42 -5.28 -8.82
CA GLU A 130 2.36 -4.21 -9.15
C GLU A 130 2.64 -3.31 -7.92
N SER A 131 1.64 -3.06 -7.07
CA SER A 131 1.82 -2.30 -5.82
C SER A 131 2.78 -2.98 -4.86
N VAL A 132 2.71 -4.31 -4.72
CA VAL A 132 3.63 -5.10 -3.87
C VAL A 132 5.06 -5.03 -4.43
N HIS A 133 5.22 -5.19 -5.75
CA HIS A 133 6.51 -5.09 -6.43
C HIS A 133 7.15 -3.71 -6.25
N GLN A 134 6.37 -2.65 -6.49
CA GLN A 134 6.80 -1.28 -6.30
C GLN A 134 7.17 -1.00 -4.84
N PHE A 135 6.46 -1.59 -3.89
CA PHE A 135 6.75 -1.43 -2.46
C PHE A 135 8.08 -2.06 -2.08
N ALA A 136 8.35 -3.29 -2.55
CA ALA A 136 9.63 -3.96 -2.33
C ALA A 136 10.80 -3.13 -2.88
N LYS A 137 10.66 -2.62 -4.12
CA LYS A 137 11.65 -1.70 -4.72
C LYS A 137 11.81 -0.41 -3.92
N PHE A 138 10.70 0.19 -3.48
CA PHE A 138 10.72 1.43 -2.71
C PHE A 138 11.44 1.25 -1.36
N LEU A 139 11.17 0.15 -0.66
CA LEU A 139 11.86 -0.20 0.58
C LEU A 139 13.37 -0.35 0.37
N GLN A 140 13.76 -1.05 -0.70
CA GLN A 140 15.16 -1.25 -0.99
C GLN A 140 15.86 0.07 -1.33
N ASN A 141 15.27 0.88 -2.20
CA ASN A 141 15.86 2.14 -2.66
C ASN A 141 15.91 3.23 -1.57
N GLN A 142 14.87 3.36 -0.75
CA GLN A 142 14.71 4.48 0.19
C GLN A 142 15.13 4.13 1.62
N PHE A 143 15.19 2.85 1.97
CA PHE A 143 15.47 2.39 3.33
C PHE A 143 16.57 1.33 3.42
N ASN A 144 17.08 0.82 2.28
CA ASN A 144 18.00 -0.32 2.23
C ASN A 144 17.47 -1.51 3.04
N ARG A 145 16.18 -1.83 2.82
CA ARG A 145 15.45 -2.91 3.48
C ARG A 145 14.82 -3.81 2.42
N ASN A 146 14.96 -5.11 2.60
CA ASN A 146 14.23 -6.10 1.83
C ASN A 146 12.85 -6.32 2.46
N LEU A 147 11.82 -6.42 1.61
CA LEU A 147 10.48 -6.82 2.03
C LEU A 147 10.45 -8.30 2.46
N PHE A 148 11.16 -9.12 1.70
CA PHE A 148 11.28 -10.56 1.93
C PHE A 148 12.60 -10.84 2.65
N SER A 149 12.54 -11.56 3.76
CA SER A 149 13.69 -12.20 4.39
C SER A 149 13.90 -13.60 3.82
N ASP A 150 15.06 -14.21 4.06
CA ASP A 150 15.34 -15.60 3.64
C ASP A 150 14.35 -16.63 4.23
N LYS A 151 13.54 -16.23 5.22
CA LYS A 151 12.46 -17.07 5.80
C LYS A 151 11.12 -16.92 5.06
N ASP A 152 11.00 -15.93 4.18
CA ASP A 152 9.77 -15.58 3.45
C ASP A 152 9.73 -16.18 2.04
N LEU A 153 10.65 -17.11 1.71
CA LEU A 153 10.69 -17.85 0.45
C LEU A 153 9.40 -18.65 0.16
N GLY A 154 8.60 -18.96 1.19
CA GLY A 154 7.26 -19.57 1.04
C GLY A 154 6.12 -18.58 0.77
N LEU A 155 6.38 -17.26 0.86
CA LEU A 155 5.42 -16.19 0.59
C LEU A 155 5.54 -15.63 -0.84
N MET A 156 6.42 -16.22 -1.67
CA MET A 156 6.49 -15.86 -3.08
C MET A 156 5.10 -16.02 -3.70
N PRO A 157 4.55 -14.98 -4.36
CA PRO A 157 3.26 -15.09 -4.98
C PRO A 157 3.31 -16.25 -5.98
N ILE A 158 2.49 -17.28 -5.76
CA ILE A 158 2.11 -18.25 -6.81
C ILE A 158 1.14 -17.55 -7.80
N ALA A 159 1.34 -16.25 -8.00
CA ALA A 159 0.82 -15.43 -9.08
C ALA A 159 1.80 -15.41 -10.28
N TYR A 160 2.81 -16.29 -10.28
CA TYR A 160 3.68 -16.45 -11.45
C TYR A 160 3.01 -17.25 -12.59
N GLN A 161 1.82 -17.81 -12.36
CA GLN A 161 0.89 -18.04 -13.46
C GLN A 161 0.05 -16.79 -13.60
N ARG A 162 0.36 -15.93 -14.59
CA ARG A 162 -0.64 -14.97 -15.07
C ARG A 162 -1.84 -15.81 -15.50
N PRO A 163 -3.02 -15.69 -14.89
CA PRO A 163 -4.17 -16.43 -15.37
C PRO A 163 -4.66 -15.95 -16.75
N PHE A 164 -4.12 -14.81 -17.23
CA PHE A 164 -4.62 -14.05 -18.37
C PHE A 164 -3.49 -13.38 -19.16
N THR A 165 -3.69 -13.20 -20.45
CA THR A 165 -2.70 -12.64 -21.39
C THR A 165 -3.02 -11.17 -21.71
N PRO A 166 -2.09 -10.36 -22.24
CA PRO A 166 -2.31 -8.93 -22.54
C PRO A 166 -3.56 -8.65 -23.40
N GLU A 167 -4.00 -9.64 -24.19
CA GLU A 167 -5.18 -9.57 -25.06
C GLU A 167 -6.48 -9.45 -24.25
N ASP A 168 -6.55 -9.99 -23.04
CA ASP A 168 -7.71 -9.87 -22.14
C ASP A 168 -7.95 -8.42 -21.67
N PHE A 169 -6.91 -7.57 -21.73
CA PHE A 169 -6.97 -6.15 -21.40
C PHE A 169 -7.41 -5.26 -22.57
N LEU A 170 -7.41 -5.80 -23.80
CA LEU A 170 -7.62 -5.03 -25.02
C LEU A 170 -9.05 -5.13 -25.58
N THR A 171 -9.92 -5.98 -25.01
CA THR A 171 -11.32 -6.05 -25.43
C THR A 171 -12.19 -5.06 -24.64
N PRO A 172 -12.75 -4.00 -25.25
CA PRO A 172 -13.64 -3.05 -24.57
C PRO A 172 -15.04 -3.62 -24.27
N PHE A 173 -15.26 -4.93 -24.45
CA PHE A 173 -16.61 -5.48 -24.69
C PHE A 173 -17.29 -6.14 -23.48
N SER A 174 -16.63 -6.21 -22.32
CA SER A 174 -17.17 -6.98 -21.18
C SER A 174 -17.60 -6.11 -19.99
N ALA A 175 -17.24 -4.83 -19.95
CA ALA A 175 -17.55 -3.95 -18.82
C ALA A 175 -19.03 -3.52 -18.75
N SER A 176 -19.80 -3.63 -19.83
CA SER A 176 -21.16 -3.08 -19.93
C SER A 176 -22.28 -4.12 -20.08
N GLN A 177 -21.96 -5.40 -20.32
CA GLN A 177 -23.00 -6.41 -20.55
C GLN A 177 -23.64 -6.96 -19.26
N ASN A 178 -22.89 -7.03 -18.15
CA ASN A 178 -23.37 -7.58 -16.87
C ASN A 178 -23.56 -6.52 -15.76
N ALA A 179 -23.42 -5.24 -16.10
CA ALA A 179 -23.65 -4.15 -15.15
C ALA A 179 -25.15 -3.98 -14.87
N SER A 180 -25.52 -3.89 -13.58
CA SER A 180 -26.91 -3.67 -13.16
C SER A 180 -27.46 -2.35 -13.73
N VAL A 181 -28.79 -2.23 -13.81
CA VAL A 181 -29.46 -1.07 -14.42
C VAL A 181 -29.06 0.24 -13.73
N GLU A 182 -28.69 0.17 -12.45
CA GLU A 182 -28.20 1.28 -11.63
C GLU A 182 -26.84 1.80 -12.09
N VAL A 183 -25.93 0.92 -12.50
CA VAL A 183 -24.59 1.28 -13.00
C VAL A 183 -24.67 2.00 -14.35
N LYS A 184 -25.68 1.67 -15.17
CA LYS A 184 -25.92 2.32 -16.47
C LYS A 184 -26.46 3.75 -16.36
N LYS A 185 -26.93 4.17 -15.19
CA LYS A 185 -27.50 5.52 -14.96
C LYS A 185 -26.47 6.59 -14.60
N PHE A 186 -25.22 6.23 -14.36
CA PHE A 186 -24.16 7.15 -13.96
C PHE A 186 -23.06 7.34 -15.01
N SER A 187 -23.36 6.98 -16.28
CA SER A 187 -22.49 7.28 -17.43
C SER A 187 -22.88 8.59 -18.11
#